data_AF-A0A7W5Z349-F1
#
_entry.id   AF-A0A7W5Z349-F1
#
_cell.length_a   1.000
_cell.length_b   1.000
_cell.length_c   1.000
_cell.angle_alpha   90.00
_cell.angle_beta   90.00
_cell.angle_gamma   90.00
#
_symmetry.space_group_name_H-M   'P 1'
#
loop_
_entity.id
_entity.type
_entity.pdbx_description
1 polymer ?
#
loop_
_entity_poly.entity_id
_entity_poly.type
_entity_poly.pdbx_seq_one_letter_code
_entity_poly.pdbx_strand_id
1 'polypeptide(L)'
;MPLLDVSDILNDPMFADELAVTRVTQSVDSHGRVKETSQTTTISGVVTADTGDILDRIDTGSRLKGSIMVHTQFQLTAGYGDVAADILSWNGRSYTVSNVNDYSRYGAGFVAATCDLISP
;
A
#
# COMPACT_ATOMS: atom_id res chain seq x y z
N MET A 1 14.07 -2.91 -22.77
CA MET A 1 13.46 -3.73 -21.70
C MET A 1 14.59 -4.14 -20.76
N PRO A 2 14.55 -3.72 -19.50
CA PRO A 2 15.42 -4.30 -18.49
C PRO A 2 15.01 -5.78 -18.27
N LEU A 3 16.00 -6.68 -18.28
CA LEU A 3 15.79 -8.14 -18.28
C LEU A 3 15.98 -8.78 -16.90
N LEU A 4 16.52 -8.06 -15.92
CA LEU A 4 16.72 -8.59 -14.58
C LEU A 4 15.36 -8.80 -13.92
N ASP A 5 15.06 -10.06 -13.60
CA ASP A 5 13.88 -10.42 -12.83
C ASP A 5 14.22 -10.41 -11.35
N VAL A 6 13.51 -9.59 -10.58
CA VAL A 6 13.68 -9.43 -9.13
C VAL A 6 12.56 -10.11 -8.35
N SER A 7 11.65 -10.81 -9.03
CA SER A 7 10.50 -11.48 -8.41
C SER A 7 10.91 -12.49 -7.35
N ASP A 8 11.98 -13.24 -7.59
CA ASP A 8 12.49 -14.21 -6.61
C ASP A 8 12.86 -13.52 -5.30
N ILE A 9 13.50 -12.35 -5.37
CA ILE A 9 13.90 -11.56 -4.20
C ILE A 9 12.69 -10.91 -3.53
N LEU A 10 11.75 -10.38 -4.33
CA LEU A 10 10.54 -9.73 -3.81
C LEU A 10 9.56 -10.68 -3.12
N ASN A 11 9.69 -11.99 -3.37
CA ASN A 11 8.88 -13.02 -2.72
C ASN A 11 9.72 -13.93 -1.78
N ASP A 12 11.02 -13.66 -1.62
CA ASP A 12 11.89 -14.46 -0.75
C ASP A 12 11.52 -14.20 0.72
N PRO A 13 11.11 -15.22 1.50
CA PRO A 13 10.78 -15.06 2.92
C PRO A 13 11.93 -14.56 3.80
N MET A 14 13.18 -14.59 3.31
CA MET A 14 14.33 -14.01 4.00
C MET A 14 14.47 -12.50 3.82
N PHE A 15 13.72 -11.89 2.90
CA PHE A 15 13.83 -10.48 2.56
C PHE A 15 12.49 -9.75 2.56
N ALA A 16 11.45 -10.39 2.01
CA ALA A 16 10.10 -9.88 2.01
C ALA A 16 9.39 -10.20 3.33
N ASP A 17 8.46 -9.32 3.69
CA ASP A 17 7.56 -9.51 4.83
C ASP A 17 6.15 -9.85 4.34
N GLU A 18 5.31 -10.28 5.27
CA GLU A 18 3.90 -10.53 5.03
C GLU A 18 3.07 -9.28 5.41
N LEU A 19 2.25 -8.79 4.48
CA LEU A 19 1.36 -7.65 4.68
C LEU A 19 -0.08 -8.03 4.40
N ALA A 20 -1.01 -7.47 5.17
CA ALA A 20 -2.44 -7.56 4.83
C ALA A 20 -2.88 -6.31 4.07
N VAL A 21 -3.35 -6.48 2.84
CA VAL A 21 -3.93 -5.40 2.02
C VAL A 21 -5.44 -5.46 2.14
N THR A 22 -6.06 -4.38 2.60
CA THR A 22 -7.51 -4.20 2.55
C THR A 22 -7.86 -3.24 1.43
N ARG A 23 -8.66 -3.72 0.47
CA ARG A 23 -9.21 -2.93 -0.63
C ARG A 23 -10.70 -2.74 -0.43
N VAL A 24 -11.19 -1.53 -0.65
CA VAL A 24 -12.61 -1.21 -0.62
C VAL A 24 -13.09 -0.84 -2.03
N THR A 25 -14.15 -1.48 -2.48
CA THR A 25 -14.83 -1.15 -3.74
C THR A 25 -16.22 -0.62 -3.47
N GLN A 26 -16.57 0.51 -4.05
CA GLN A 26 -17.88 1.13 -3.95
C GLN A 26 -18.78 0.64 -5.09
N SER A 27 -20.05 0.49 -4.81
CA SER A 27 -21.08 0.15 -5.80
C SER A 27 -22.37 0.86 -5.45
N VAL A 28 -23.20 1.17 -6.44
CA VAL A 28 -24.52 1.75 -6.19
C VAL A 28 -25.55 0.63 -6.15
N ASP A 29 -26.32 0.56 -5.07
CA ASP A 29 -27.38 -0.43 -4.92
C ASP A 29 -28.65 -0.07 -5.74
N SER A 30 -29.64 -0.97 -5.73
CA SER A 30 -30.90 -0.77 -6.45
C SER A 30 -31.74 0.43 -5.96
N HIS A 31 -31.36 1.05 -4.84
CA HIS A 31 -32.01 2.21 -4.25
C HIS A 31 -31.16 3.48 -4.38
N GLY A 32 -30.09 3.45 -5.17
CA GLY A 32 -29.22 4.61 -5.41
C GLY A 32 -28.29 4.94 -4.25
N ARG A 33 -28.06 4.02 -3.31
CA ARG A 33 -27.14 4.21 -2.18
C ARG A 33 -25.78 3.57 -2.47
N VAL A 34 -24.72 4.23 -2.00
CA VAL A 34 -23.37 3.67 -2.06
C VAL A 34 -23.26 2.52 -1.05
N LYS A 35 -22.80 1.37 -1.53
CA LYS A 35 -22.48 0.18 -0.76
C LYS A 35 -20.99 -0.13 -0.91
N GLU A 36 -20.33 -0.32 0.22
CA GLU A 36 -18.90 -0.60 0.28
C GLU A 36 -18.61 -2.10 0.42
N THR A 37 -17.78 -2.57 -0.50
CA THR A 37 -17.11 -3.86 -0.69
C THR A 37 -15.74 -4.01 -0.04
N SER A 38 -15.54 -4.44 1.22
CA SER A 38 -14.16 -4.63 1.73
C SER A 38 -13.64 -6.06 1.49
N GLN A 39 -12.41 -6.17 0.99
CA GLN A 39 -11.69 -7.45 0.84
C GLN A 39 -10.26 -7.30 1.38
N THR A 40 -9.86 -8.23 2.25
CA THR A 40 -8.50 -8.31 2.78
C THR A 40 -7.76 -9.47 2.15
N THR A 41 -6.54 -9.22 1.65
CA THR A 41 -5.66 -10.21 1.02
C THR A 41 -4.27 -10.13 1.64
N THR A 42 -3.72 -11.27 2.03
CA THR A 42 -2.33 -11.36 2.49
C THR A 42 -1.40 -11.40 1.28
N ILE A 43 -0.35 -10.58 1.30
CA ILE A 43 0.64 -10.46 0.22
C ILE A 43 2.07 -10.53 0.78
N SER A 44 3.01 -10.85 -0.10
CA SER A 44 4.43 -10.65 0.16
C SER A 44 4.87 -9.27 -0.35
N GLY A 45 5.69 -8.58 0.43
CA GLY A 45 6.25 -7.29 0.02
C GLY A 45 7.46 -6.88 0.84
N VAL A 46 8.37 -6.16 0.20
CA VAL A 46 9.57 -5.61 0.85
C VAL A 46 9.25 -4.20 1.31
N VAL A 47 9.29 -4.00 2.62
CA VAL A 47 9.03 -2.70 3.26
C VAL A 47 10.35 -1.99 3.55
N THR A 48 10.47 -0.77 3.05
CA THR A 48 11.63 0.11 3.29
C THR A 48 11.17 1.46 3.83
N ALA A 49 12.10 2.24 4.37
CA ALA A 49 11.81 3.60 4.80
C ALA A 49 11.47 4.49 3.59
N ASP A 50 10.45 5.34 3.75
CA ASP A 50 10.25 6.52 2.90
C ASP A 50 10.75 7.76 3.68
N THR A 51 9.84 8.54 4.29
CA THR A 51 10.24 9.64 5.19
C THR A 51 10.42 9.19 6.64
N GLY A 52 9.91 8.00 6.98
CA GLY A 52 9.93 7.48 8.35
C GLY A 52 8.95 8.21 9.27
N ASP A 53 9.09 8.02 10.57
CA ASP A 53 8.27 8.66 11.60
C ASP A 53 8.78 10.09 11.88
N ILE A 54 8.00 11.09 11.49
CA ILE A 54 8.24 12.52 11.71
C ILE A 54 7.26 13.04 12.76
N LEU A 55 7.81 13.61 13.85
CA LEU A 55 7.02 14.33 14.84
C LEU A 55 6.66 15.72 14.30
N ASP A 56 5.40 15.91 13.92
CA ASP A 56 4.86 17.18 13.45
C ASP A 56 4.26 17.93 14.66
N ARG A 57 4.93 19.00 15.11
CA ARG A 57 4.46 19.87 16.20
C ARG A 57 3.75 21.09 15.61
N ILE A 58 2.44 21.17 15.84
CA ILE A 58 1.58 22.29 15.45
C ILE A 58 1.03 22.99 16.69
N ASP A 59 0.50 24.20 16.53
CA ASP A 59 -0.03 25.01 17.64
C ASP A 59 -1.17 24.30 18.40
N THR A 60 -1.92 23.45 17.70
CA THR A 60 -3.02 22.65 18.26
C THR A 60 -2.60 21.30 18.86
N GLY A 61 -1.31 20.91 18.77
CA GLY A 61 -0.82 19.64 19.32
C GLY A 61 0.35 19.02 18.56
N SER A 62 0.70 17.78 18.90
CA SER A 62 1.71 17.00 18.16
C SER A 62 1.05 15.80 17.49
N ARG A 63 1.39 15.54 16.23
CA ARG A 63 0.98 14.32 15.52
C ARG A 63 2.18 13.59 14.93
N LEU A 64 2.06 12.28 14.81
CA LEU A 64 3.04 11.48 14.08
C LEU A 64 2.62 11.44 12.61
N LYS A 65 3.49 11.91 11.73
CA LYS A 65 3.40 11.61 10.30
C LYS A 65 4.41 10.51 10.01
N GLY A 66 3.95 9.37 9.52
CA GLY A 66 4.81 8.28 9.12
C GLY A 66 4.59 7.98 7.64
N SER A 67 5.62 7.58 6.92
CA SER A 67 5.46 6.93 5.62
C SER A 67 6.46 5.79 5.42
N ILE A 68 6.00 4.77 4.70
CA ILE A 68 6.80 3.61 4.28
C ILE A 68 6.77 3.50 2.75
N MET A 69 7.78 2.85 2.20
CA MET A 69 7.79 2.42 0.81
C MET A 69 7.65 0.90 0.74
N VAL A 70 6.79 0.41 -0.14
CA VAL A 70 6.51 -1.03 -0.30
C VAL A 70 6.76 -1.44 -1.74
N HIS A 71 7.59 -2.47 -1.92
CA HIS A 71 7.87 -3.10 -3.20
C HIS A 71 7.20 -4.47 -3.24
N THR A 72 6.31 -4.70 -4.20
CA THR A 72 5.56 -5.96 -4.30
C THR A 72 5.11 -6.23 -5.72
N GLN A 73 4.87 -7.50 -6.05
CA GLN A 73 4.22 -7.89 -7.31
C GLN A 73 2.70 -7.69 -7.27
N PHE A 74 2.12 -7.59 -6.07
CA PHE A 74 0.71 -7.26 -5.92
C PHE A 74 0.44 -5.85 -6.45
N GLN A 75 -0.58 -5.72 -7.30
CA GLN A 75 -0.91 -4.45 -7.93
C GLN A 75 -1.66 -3.55 -6.94
N LEU A 76 -0.88 -2.85 -6.12
CA LEU A 76 -1.37 -1.84 -5.18
C LEU A 76 -2.01 -0.67 -5.94
N THR A 77 -2.95 0.01 -5.30
CA THR A 77 -3.60 1.19 -5.86
C THR A 77 -3.74 2.31 -4.85
N ALA A 78 -3.50 3.55 -5.30
CA ALA A 78 -3.85 4.78 -4.58
C ALA A 78 -5.33 5.16 -4.76
N GLY A 79 -6.13 4.24 -5.32
CA GLY A 79 -7.54 4.43 -5.64
C GLY A 79 -7.75 4.90 -7.07
N TYR A 80 -8.85 4.45 -7.67
CA TYR A 80 -9.32 4.90 -8.98
C TYR A 80 -10.80 4.56 -9.15
N GLY A 81 -11.58 5.50 -9.69
CA GLY A 81 -13.02 5.30 -9.90
C GLY A 81 -13.72 4.86 -8.61
N ASP A 82 -14.34 3.67 -8.66
CA ASP A 82 -15.07 3.08 -7.55
C ASP A 82 -14.17 2.28 -6.58
N VAL A 83 -12.85 2.24 -6.78
CA VAL A 83 -11.90 1.54 -5.92
C VAL A 83 -11.20 2.55 -5.02
N ALA A 84 -11.34 2.41 -3.71
CA ALA A 84 -10.61 3.21 -2.74
C ALA A 84 -9.12 2.86 -2.74
N ALA A 85 -8.30 3.75 -2.18
CA ALA A 85 -6.89 3.45 -1.96
C ALA A 85 -6.74 2.23 -1.04
N ASP A 86 -5.73 1.41 -1.32
CA ASP A 86 -5.43 0.24 -0.49
C ASP A 86 -4.97 0.67 0.91
N ILE A 87 -5.38 -0.10 1.91
CA ILE A 87 -4.90 0.04 3.29
C ILE A 87 -4.03 -1.17 3.62
N LEU A 88 -2.76 -0.93 3.90
CA LEU A 88 -1.79 -1.93 4.33
C LEU A 88 -1.77 -2.02 5.85
N SER A 89 -1.89 -3.22 6.40
CA SER A 89 -1.56 -3.50 7.79
C SER A 89 -0.18 -4.17 7.86
N TRP A 90 0.73 -3.52 8.58
CA TRP A 90 2.11 -3.98 8.75
C TRP A 90 2.64 -3.57 10.12
N ASN A 91 3.27 -4.51 10.84
CA ASN A 91 3.86 -4.31 12.17
C ASN A 91 2.91 -3.60 13.17
N GLY A 92 1.63 -3.99 13.18
CA GLY A 92 0.61 -3.43 14.07
C GLY A 92 0.13 -2.01 13.74
N ARG A 93 0.52 -1.46 12.58
CA ARG A 93 0.11 -0.13 12.09
C ARG A 93 -0.63 -0.26 10.76
N SER A 94 -1.43 0.76 10.44
CA SER A 94 -2.16 0.84 9.18
C SER A 94 -1.65 1.99 8.34
N TYR A 95 -1.47 1.75 7.04
CA TYR A 95 -0.94 2.72 6.09
C TYR A 95 -1.86 2.78 4.87
N THR A 96 -2.19 3.98 4.41
CA THR A 96 -2.93 4.18 3.15
C THR A 96 -1.93 4.34 2.02
N VAL A 97 -2.12 3.61 0.92
CA VAL A 97 -1.35 3.82 -0.31
C VAL A 97 -1.66 5.21 -0.87
N SER A 98 -0.64 6.07 -0.98
CA SER A 98 -0.79 7.45 -1.45
C SER A 98 -0.17 7.69 -2.82
N ASN A 99 0.79 6.85 -3.22
CA ASN A 99 1.39 6.88 -4.55
C ASN A 99 1.80 5.46 -4.99
N VAL A 100 1.68 5.16 -6.29
CA VAL A 100 2.12 3.90 -6.88
C VAL A 100 2.94 4.19 -8.13
N ASN A 101 4.19 3.73 -8.13
CA ASN A 101 5.06 3.72 -9.30
C ASN A 101 5.00 2.35 -9.98
N ASP A 102 4.69 2.37 -11.27
CA ASP A 102 4.57 1.16 -12.10
C ASP A 102 5.95 0.75 -12.67
N TYR A 103 6.42 -0.43 -12.26
CA TYR A 103 7.63 -1.09 -12.77
C TYR A 103 7.32 -2.40 -13.52
N SER A 104 6.11 -2.53 -14.09
CA SER A 104 5.67 -3.68 -14.90
C SER A 104 6.60 -4.03 -16.07
N ARG A 105 7.44 -3.09 -16.50
CA ARG A 105 8.41 -3.28 -17.60
C ARG A 105 9.71 -4.00 -17.20
N TYR A 106 9.93 -4.26 -15.91
CA TYR A 106 11.12 -4.92 -15.38
C TYR A 106 10.83 -6.38 -15.06
N GLY A 107 11.57 -7.33 -15.65
CA GLY A 107 11.40 -8.75 -15.33
C GLY A 107 9.94 -9.21 -15.41
N ALA A 108 9.43 -9.88 -14.37
CA ALA A 108 8.01 -10.23 -14.25
C ALA A 108 7.10 -9.09 -13.72
N GLY A 109 7.66 -7.90 -13.46
CA GLY A 109 6.94 -6.71 -13.03
C GLY A 109 6.71 -6.62 -11.53
N PHE A 110 6.67 -5.39 -11.03
CA PHE A 110 6.33 -5.05 -9.65
C PHE A 110 5.86 -3.59 -9.58
N VAL A 111 5.37 -3.18 -8.41
CA VAL A 111 5.09 -1.78 -8.09
C VAL A 111 5.94 -1.33 -6.90
N ALA A 112 6.28 -0.05 -6.86
CA ALA A 112 6.82 0.59 -5.67
C ALA A 112 5.83 1.66 -5.20
N ALA A 113 5.24 1.46 -4.02
CA ALA A 113 4.21 2.32 -3.50
C ALA A 113 4.68 3.07 -2.26
N THR A 114 4.37 4.37 -2.19
CA THR A 114 4.47 5.14 -0.95
C THR A 114 3.16 5.00 -0.18
N CYS A 115 3.27 4.72 1.12
CA CYS A 115 2.13 4.49 1.98
C CYS A 115 2.24 5.36 3.23
N ASP A 116 1.23 6.18 3.48
CA ASP A 116 1.18 7.12 4.58
C ASP A 116 0.48 6.51 5.79
N LEU A 117 1.05 6.73 6.98
CA LEU A 117 0.54 6.25 8.25
C LEU A 117 -0.86 6.84 8.50
N ILE A 118 -1.83 5.96 8.71
CA ILE A 118 -3.14 6.35 9.21
C ILE A 118 -2.95 6.63 10.69
N SER A 119 -2.95 7.91 11.05
CA SER A 119 -2.93 8.30 12.47
C SER A 119 -4.13 7.66 13.18
N PRO A 120 -3.93 7.07 14.36
CA PRO A 120 -5.05 6.76 15.25
C PRO A 120 -5.78 8.03 15.68
#